data_AF-A0A2U2N6N6-F1
#
_entry.id   AF-A0A2U2N6N6-F1
#
_cell.length_a   1.000
_cell.length_b   1.000
_cell.length_c   1.000
_cell.angle_alpha   90.00
_cell.angle_beta   90.00
_cell.angle_gamma   90.00
#
_symmetry.space_group_name_H-M   'P 1'
#
loop_
_entity.id
_entity.type
_entity.pdbx_description
1 polymer ?
#
loop_
_entity_poly.entity_id
_entity_poly.type
_entity_poly.pdbx_seq_one_letter_code
_entity_poly.pdbx_strand_id
1 'polypeptide(L)'
;MTMTMTTTVTAPACRWPHLLDPIAGMLPPPPGAVDEFRLIRALQARGDLAEFPAEGLATPLALYRTHFVLFHCLHHLDAALGERGEALEIHCLRIRRLARPAEGRQRPGFVDPMRSFYLDGRNLDDVDTAQVERLLGDFWRRFARRDGRAEALAELGLEDPVTDAEIRQVYRRLMMRHHPDRGGDTATVQRLNDAVARLL
;
A
#
# COMPACT_ATOMS: atom_id res chain seq x y z
N MET A 1 30.54 9.35 30.47
CA MET A 1 30.22 10.41 29.49
C MET A 1 30.45 9.84 28.10
N THR A 2 29.46 9.12 27.58
CA THR A 2 29.53 8.41 26.29
C THR A 2 29.03 9.38 25.22
N MET A 3 29.96 9.91 24.40
CA MET A 3 29.61 10.70 23.22
C MET A 3 28.95 9.76 22.20
N THR A 4 27.65 9.92 21.98
CA THR A 4 26.97 9.30 20.83
C THR A 4 27.48 9.98 19.57
N MET A 5 28.36 9.30 18.84
CA MET A 5 28.76 9.72 17.49
C MET A 5 27.54 9.58 16.58
N THR A 6 26.89 10.70 16.28
CA THR A 6 25.85 10.79 15.25
C THR A 6 26.53 10.49 13.91
N THR A 7 26.48 9.24 13.48
CA THR A 7 27.04 8.83 12.20
C THR A 7 26.04 9.21 11.13
N THR A 8 26.26 10.36 10.48
CA THR A 8 25.41 10.83 9.38
C THR A 8 25.28 9.76 8.30
N VAL A 9 24.04 9.49 7.90
CA VAL A 9 23.70 8.64 6.76
C VAL A 9 23.71 9.50 5.51
N THR A 10 24.66 9.25 4.60
CA THR A 10 24.74 9.96 3.32
C THR A 10 24.14 9.10 2.22
N ALA A 11 23.11 9.61 1.51
CA ALA A 11 22.55 8.99 0.31
C ALA A 11 22.44 10.04 -0.82
N PRO A 12 23.40 10.09 -1.76
CA PRO A 12 23.58 11.21 -2.69
C PRO A 12 22.45 11.42 -3.72
N ALA A 13 21.56 10.43 -3.89
CA ALA A 13 20.42 10.51 -4.81
C ALA A 13 19.06 10.78 -4.12
N CYS A 14 19.03 10.89 -2.79
CA CYS A 14 17.79 11.14 -2.06
C CYS A 14 17.35 12.60 -2.28
N ARG A 15 16.06 12.83 -2.55
CA ARG A 15 15.50 14.19 -2.70
C ARG A 15 15.52 14.98 -1.38
N TRP A 16 15.46 14.29 -0.24
CA TRP A 16 15.45 14.88 1.10
C TRP A 16 16.52 14.25 2.01
N PRO A 17 17.81 14.52 1.76
CA PRO A 17 18.89 13.91 2.54
C PRO A 17 18.85 14.32 4.02
N HIS A 18 18.34 15.51 4.35
CA HIS A 18 18.19 15.99 5.73
C HIS A 18 17.17 15.19 6.57
N LEU A 19 16.30 14.41 5.94
CA LEU A 19 15.33 13.56 6.63
C LEU A 19 15.91 12.20 7.05
N LEU A 20 17.02 11.76 6.46
CA LEU A 20 17.56 10.42 6.67
C LEU A 20 18.02 10.21 8.12
N ASP A 21 18.79 11.15 8.67
CA ASP A 21 19.29 11.09 10.04
C ASP A 21 18.14 11.15 11.08
N PRO A 22 17.18 12.11 11.00
CA PRO A 22 15.99 12.11 11.84
C PRO A 22 15.20 10.79 11.81
N ILE A 23 14.94 10.26 10.61
CA ILE A 23 14.20 9.00 10.44
C ILE A 23 14.98 7.85 11.06
N ALA A 24 16.27 7.71 10.74
CA ALA A 24 17.12 6.66 11.28
C ALA A 24 17.21 6.69 12.80
N GLY A 25 17.30 7.90 13.39
CA GLY A 25 17.35 8.08 14.85
C GLY A 25 16.04 7.72 15.57
N MET A 26 14.91 7.72 14.86
CA MET A 26 13.60 7.31 15.40
C MET A 26 13.31 5.82 15.22
N LEU A 27 14.11 5.09 14.45
CA LEU A 27 13.96 3.65 14.32
C LEU A 27 14.52 2.94 15.56
N PRO A 28 13.73 2.12 16.26
CA PRO A 28 14.21 1.39 17.42
C PRO A 28 15.32 0.39 17.01
N PRO A 29 16.26 0.08 17.93
CA PRO A 29 17.23 -0.98 17.68
C PRO A 29 16.54 -2.35 17.59
N PRO A 30 17.10 -3.32 16.84
CA PRO A 30 16.55 -4.67 16.78
C PRO A 30 16.44 -5.30 18.18
N PRO A 31 15.36 -6.05 18.48
CA PRO A 31 14.29 -6.49 17.58
C PRO A 31 13.09 -5.52 17.47
N GLY A 32 13.23 -4.28 17.94
CA GLY A 32 12.15 -3.30 17.97
C GLY A 32 11.63 -2.92 16.58
N ALA A 33 10.38 -2.46 16.53
CA ALA A 33 9.74 -1.94 15.32
C ALA A 33 8.84 -0.74 15.66
N VAL A 34 8.57 0.08 14.65
CA VAL A 34 7.63 1.19 14.73
C VAL A 34 6.65 1.09 13.56
N ASP A 35 5.38 1.43 13.77
CA ASP A 35 4.45 1.60 12.66
C ASP A 35 4.63 2.99 12.02
N GLU A 36 4.19 3.11 10.77
CA GLU A 36 4.26 4.34 9.99
C GLU A 36 3.63 5.51 10.73
N PHE A 37 2.46 5.33 11.31
CA PHE A 37 1.72 6.41 11.95
C PHE A 37 2.51 6.99 13.13
N ARG A 38 3.07 6.14 14.00
CA ARG A 38 3.92 6.56 15.12
C ARG A 38 5.17 7.28 14.62
N LEU A 39 5.79 6.81 13.54
CA LEU A 39 6.97 7.45 12.97
C LEU A 39 6.63 8.84 12.40
N ILE A 40 5.53 8.97 11.66
CA ILE A 40 5.05 10.27 11.15
C ILE A 40 4.75 11.22 12.31
N ARG A 41 4.06 10.76 13.36
CA ARG A 41 3.76 11.61 14.53
C ARG A 41 5.03 12.07 15.25
N ALA A 42 6.04 11.21 15.36
CA ALA A 42 7.33 11.59 15.94
C ALA A 42 8.06 12.63 15.08
N LEU A 43 8.02 12.50 13.74
CA LEU A 43 8.61 13.48 12.82
C LEU A 43 7.88 14.82 12.88
N GLN A 44 6.54 14.83 12.89
CA GLN A 44 5.72 16.03 13.04
C GLN A 44 5.99 16.74 14.38
N ALA A 45 6.15 15.98 15.47
CA ALA A 45 6.39 16.53 16.80
C ALA A 45 7.71 17.30 16.93
N ARG A 46 8.65 17.10 16.00
CA ARG A 46 9.88 17.91 15.96
C ARG A 46 9.62 19.37 15.57
N GLY A 47 8.62 19.60 14.72
CA GLY A 47 8.23 20.94 14.25
C GLY A 47 9.24 21.64 13.34
N ASP A 48 10.39 21.02 13.02
CA ASP A 48 11.47 21.58 12.20
C ASP A 48 11.55 20.98 10.78
N LEU A 49 10.64 20.07 10.43
CA LEU A 49 10.62 19.36 9.15
C LEU A 49 9.42 19.81 8.30
N ALA A 50 9.69 20.56 7.23
CA ALA A 50 8.64 21.10 6.35
C ALA A 50 7.84 20.01 5.63
N GLU A 51 8.44 18.84 5.39
CA GLU A 51 7.82 17.70 4.73
C GLU A 51 6.86 16.92 5.62
N PHE A 52 6.92 17.15 6.94
CA PHE A 52 6.03 16.55 7.94
C PHE A 52 5.27 17.65 8.71
N PRO A 53 4.41 18.43 8.03
CA PRO A 53 3.59 19.44 8.70
C PRO A 53 2.53 18.79 9.59
N ALA A 54 1.98 19.53 10.57
CA ALA A 54 1.00 19.01 11.52
C ALA A 54 -0.28 18.49 10.81
N GLU A 55 -0.67 19.14 9.73
CA GLU A 55 -1.79 18.83 8.84
C GLU A 55 -1.47 17.77 7.77
N GLY A 56 -0.26 17.18 7.80
CA GLY A 56 0.20 16.17 6.83
C GLY A 56 -0.66 14.91 6.74
N LEU A 57 -1.62 14.73 7.65
CA LEU A 57 -2.57 13.61 7.67
C LEU A 57 -4.05 14.06 7.61
N ALA A 58 -4.31 15.34 7.33
CA ALA A 58 -5.66 15.91 7.41
C ALA A 58 -6.51 15.66 6.17
N THR A 59 -5.89 15.50 5.00
CA THR A 59 -6.58 15.28 3.71
C THR A 59 -5.97 14.09 2.98
N PRO A 60 -6.69 13.44 2.04
CA PRO A 60 -6.13 12.33 1.25
C PRO A 60 -4.83 12.70 0.52
N LEU A 61 -4.77 13.90 -0.06
CA LEU A 61 -3.57 14.39 -0.74
C LEU A 61 -2.40 14.62 0.25
N ALA A 62 -2.67 15.25 1.39
CA ALA A 62 -1.65 15.47 2.41
C ALA A 62 -1.09 14.12 2.91
N LEU A 63 -1.98 13.18 3.24
CA LEU A 63 -1.62 11.83 3.67
C LEU A 63 -0.76 11.13 2.63
N TYR A 64 -1.17 11.14 1.36
CA TYR A 64 -0.40 10.56 0.27
C TYR A 64 1.01 11.15 0.19
N ARG A 65 1.14 12.48 0.22
CA ARG A 65 2.44 13.16 0.13
C ARG A 65 3.34 12.83 1.32
N THR A 66 2.80 12.88 2.54
CA THR A 66 3.54 12.54 3.76
C THR A 66 3.99 11.08 3.76
N HIS A 67 3.10 10.16 3.37
CA HIS A 67 3.41 8.75 3.21
C HIS A 67 4.52 8.54 2.17
N PHE A 68 4.39 9.16 0.99
CA PHE A 68 5.36 9.04 -0.09
C PHE A 68 6.75 9.51 0.33
N VAL A 69 6.86 10.69 0.95
CA VAL A 69 8.14 11.23 1.44
C VAL A 69 8.80 10.27 2.43
N LEU A 70 8.04 9.76 3.40
CA LEU A 70 8.57 8.83 4.39
C LEU A 70 9.10 7.56 3.73
N PHE A 71 8.32 6.94 2.86
CA PHE A 71 8.71 5.67 2.21
C PHE A 71 9.86 5.87 1.21
N HIS A 72 9.90 6.99 0.49
CA HIS A 72 11.05 7.39 -0.33
C HIS A 72 12.33 7.42 0.53
N CYS A 73 12.29 8.13 1.67
CA CYS A 73 13.43 8.23 2.56
C CYS A 73 13.81 6.88 3.17
N LEU A 74 12.85 6.04 3.56
CA LEU A 74 13.11 4.70 4.08
C LEU A 74 13.82 3.81 3.06
N HIS A 75 13.47 3.88 1.77
CA HIS A 75 14.15 3.09 0.73
C HIS A 75 15.58 3.60 0.46
N HIS A 76 15.82 4.90 0.55
CA HIS A 76 17.18 5.44 0.51
C HIS A 76 17.99 5.05 1.76
N LEU A 77 17.36 5.06 2.93
CA LEU A 77 17.97 4.63 4.19
C LEU A 77 18.33 3.13 4.16
N ASP A 78 17.46 2.27 3.62
CA ASP A 78 17.77 0.84 3.44
C ASP A 78 18.99 0.61 2.54
N ALA A 79 19.14 1.38 1.46
CA ALA A 79 20.33 1.31 0.62
C ALA A 79 21.61 1.71 1.39
N ALA A 80 21.58 2.82 2.13
CA ALA A 80 22.73 3.29 2.88
C ALA A 80 23.09 2.37 4.07
N LEU A 81 22.09 1.78 4.73
CA LEU A 81 22.29 0.75 5.76
C LEU A 81 22.83 -0.56 5.17
N GLY A 82 22.46 -0.88 3.93
CA GLY A 82 22.98 -2.02 3.18
C GLY A 82 24.50 -2.03 3.06
N GLU A 83 25.12 -0.87 2.90
CA GLU A 83 26.59 -0.71 2.86
C GLU A 83 27.26 -1.10 4.19
N ARG A 84 26.50 -1.07 5.29
CA ARG A 84 26.96 -1.38 6.66
C ARG A 84 26.56 -2.78 7.11
N GLY A 85 25.99 -3.60 6.22
CA GLY A 85 25.52 -4.95 6.56
C GLY A 85 24.18 -4.99 7.28
N GLU A 86 23.39 -3.93 7.18
CA GLU A 86 22.05 -3.84 7.73
C GLU A 86 20.98 -3.78 6.62
N ALA A 87 19.72 -3.96 7.00
CA ALA A 87 18.57 -3.84 6.12
C ALA A 87 17.38 -3.22 6.86
N LEU A 88 16.42 -2.68 6.12
CA LEU A 88 15.12 -2.30 6.66
C LEU A 88 14.03 -3.24 6.14
N GLU A 89 13.19 -3.73 7.04
CA GLU A 89 11.84 -4.16 6.69
C GLU A 89 10.97 -2.91 6.65
N ILE A 90 10.36 -2.65 5.49
CA ILE A 90 9.55 -1.46 5.23
C ILE A 90 8.10 -1.91 4.99
N HIS A 91 7.24 -1.68 5.98
CA HIS A 91 5.81 -1.94 5.91
C HIS A 91 5.06 -0.95 6.79
N CYS A 92 3.85 -0.51 6.40
CA CYS A 92 3.07 0.50 7.15
C CYS A 92 2.88 0.14 8.63
N LEU A 93 2.64 -1.15 8.93
CA LEU A 93 2.44 -1.62 10.31
C LEU A 93 3.74 -1.98 11.04
N ARG A 94 4.86 -2.07 10.32
CA ARG A 94 6.12 -2.55 10.87
C ARG A 94 7.31 -2.06 10.04
N ILE A 95 8.01 -1.09 10.59
CA ILE A 95 9.28 -0.60 10.10
C ILE A 95 10.33 -1.00 11.13
N ARG A 96 11.31 -1.81 10.71
CA ARG A 96 12.38 -2.29 11.61
C ARG A 96 13.72 -2.46 10.92
N ARG A 97 14.79 -2.25 11.70
CA ARG A 97 16.15 -2.61 11.31
C ARG A 97 16.36 -4.11 11.46
N LEU A 98 17.11 -4.66 10.52
CA LEU A 98 17.47 -6.07 10.46
C LEU A 98 18.97 -6.18 10.18
N ALA A 99 19.60 -7.24 10.69
CA ALA A 99 20.90 -7.65 10.16
C ALA A 99 20.70 -8.16 8.73
N ARG A 100 21.54 -7.73 7.78
CA ARG A 100 21.50 -8.25 6.42
C ARG A 100 22.26 -9.57 6.39
N PRO A 101 21.61 -10.72 6.13
CA PRO A 101 22.33 -11.97 5.98
C PRO A 101 23.29 -11.89 4.78
N ALA A 102 24.50 -12.44 4.92
CA ALA A 102 25.55 -12.38 3.90
C ALA A 102 25.12 -12.91 2.52
N GLU A 103 24.11 -13.79 2.50
CA GLU A 103 23.56 -14.45 1.31
C GLU A 103 22.31 -13.77 0.74
N GLY A 104 21.79 -12.72 1.41
CA GLY A 104 20.55 -12.02 1.06
C GLY A 104 20.72 -10.89 0.03
N ARG A 105 21.68 -11.00 -0.90
CA ARG A 105 21.71 -10.09 -2.05
C ARG A 105 20.44 -10.34 -2.86
N GLN A 106 19.68 -9.28 -3.13
CA GLN A 106 18.49 -9.32 -3.98
C GLN A 106 18.77 -10.22 -5.18
N ARG A 107 17.87 -11.17 -5.46
CA ARG A 107 17.99 -12.06 -6.61
C ARG A 107 18.29 -11.21 -7.84
N PRO A 108 19.42 -11.45 -8.55
CA PRO A 108 19.75 -10.69 -9.74
C PRO A 108 18.57 -10.68 -10.71
N GLY A 109 18.07 -9.50 -11.06
CA GLY A 109 16.93 -9.32 -11.97
C GLY A 109 15.55 -9.18 -11.33
N PHE A 110 15.39 -9.31 -10.00
CA PHE A 110 14.13 -8.96 -9.35
C PHE A 110 14.05 -7.44 -9.13
N VAL A 111 13.18 -6.78 -9.90
CA VAL A 111 12.79 -5.39 -9.67
C VAL A 111 11.66 -5.40 -8.66
N ASP A 112 11.88 -4.84 -7.48
CA ASP A 112 10.83 -4.61 -6.48
C ASP A 112 9.94 -3.45 -6.97
N PRO A 113 8.70 -3.72 -7.41
CA PRO A 113 7.84 -2.68 -7.99
C PRO A 113 7.47 -1.60 -6.97
N MET A 114 7.38 -1.97 -5.69
CA MET A 114 7.03 -1.03 -4.61
C MET A 114 8.20 -0.07 -4.36
N ARG A 115 9.42 -0.61 -4.29
CA ARG A 115 10.63 0.22 -4.20
C ARG A 115 10.76 1.13 -5.41
N SER A 116 10.55 0.62 -6.63
CA SER A 116 10.60 1.44 -7.85
C SER A 116 9.59 2.58 -7.82
N PHE A 117 8.38 2.34 -7.29
CA PHE A 117 7.36 3.36 -7.13
C PHE A 117 7.83 4.53 -6.24
N TYR A 118 8.36 4.26 -5.04
CA TYR A 118 8.77 5.33 -4.13
C TYR A 118 10.08 6.03 -4.54
N LEU A 119 10.93 5.38 -5.34
CA LEU A 119 12.16 6.00 -5.85
C LEU A 119 11.92 6.89 -7.08
N ASP A 120 10.74 6.81 -7.71
CA ASP A 120 10.37 7.65 -8.85
C ASP A 120 9.61 8.91 -8.40
N GLY A 121 10.31 10.05 -8.39
CA GLY A 121 9.77 11.33 -7.92
C GLY A 121 8.52 11.82 -8.67
N ARG A 122 8.29 11.35 -9.91
CA ARG A 122 7.08 11.68 -10.70
C ARG A 122 5.80 11.21 -10.02
N ASN A 123 5.88 10.12 -9.26
CA ASN A 123 4.75 9.63 -8.48
C ASN A 123 4.33 10.60 -7.37
N LEU A 124 5.19 11.55 -6.97
CA LEU A 124 4.82 12.64 -6.08
C LEU A 124 4.46 13.92 -6.82
N ASP A 125 5.27 14.30 -7.80
CA ASP A 125 5.16 15.61 -8.48
C ASP A 125 3.89 15.71 -9.33
N ASP A 126 3.51 14.60 -9.98
CA ASP A 126 2.37 14.56 -10.90
C ASP A 126 1.04 14.21 -10.22
N VAL A 127 0.97 14.24 -8.87
CA VAL A 127 -0.24 13.89 -8.11
C VAL A 127 -0.96 15.12 -7.53
N ASP A 128 -2.24 15.23 -7.89
CA ASP A 128 -3.23 16.14 -7.34
C ASP A 128 -4.31 15.40 -6.53
N THR A 129 -5.21 16.16 -5.90
CA THR A 129 -6.30 15.61 -5.09
C THR A 129 -7.18 14.66 -5.91
N ALA A 130 -7.51 15.00 -7.15
CA ALA A 130 -8.41 14.21 -7.98
C ALA A 130 -7.76 12.87 -8.38
N GLN A 131 -6.46 12.83 -8.60
CA GLN A 131 -5.70 11.59 -8.86
C GLN A 131 -5.67 10.69 -7.63
N VAL A 132 -5.41 11.25 -6.44
CA VAL A 132 -5.42 10.49 -5.19
C VAL A 132 -6.81 9.90 -4.91
N GLU A 133 -7.87 10.69 -5.10
CA GLU A 133 -9.25 10.21 -4.95
C GLU A 133 -9.59 9.11 -5.96
N ARG A 134 -9.12 9.22 -7.21
CA ARG A 134 -9.28 8.14 -8.20
C ARG A 134 -8.56 6.87 -7.78
N LEU A 135 -7.31 6.96 -7.31
CA LEU A 135 -6.54 5.82 -6.84
C LEU A 135 -7.23 5.12 -5.65
N LEU A 136 -7.69 5.89 -4.67
CA LEU A 136 -8.45 5.36 -3.54
C LEU A 136 -9.78 4.74 -4.01
N GLY A 137 -10.49 5.39 -4.93
CA GLY A 137 -11.72 4.86 -5.51
C GLY A 137 -11.49 3.55 -6.25
N ASP A 138 -10.43 3.44 -7.05
CA ASP A 138 -10.04 2.21 -7.74
C ASP A 138 -9.67 1.10 -6.75
N PHE A 139 -8.95 1.45 -5.69
CA PHE A 139 -8.62 0.53 -4.61
C PHE A 139 -9.89 -0.03 -3.95
N TRP A 140 -10.81 0.83 -3.52
CA TRP A 140 -12.07 0.39 -2.90
C TRP A 140 -12.96 -0.39 -3.85
N ARG A 141 -13.01 -0.03 -5.14
CA ARG A 141 -13.72 -0.84 -6.16
C ARG A 141 -13.12 -2.23 -6.29
N ARG A 142 -11.79 -2.34 -6.36
CA ARG A 142 -11.08 -3.63 -6.44
C ARG A 142 -11.22 -4.43 -5.14
N PHE A 143 -11.17 -3.76 -4.00
CA PHE A 143 -11.35 -4.37 -2.68
C PHE A 143 -12.77 -4.90 -2.53
N ALA A 144 -13.81 -4.10 -2.79
CA ALA A 144 -15.21 -4.53 -2.75
C ALA A 144 -15.48 -5.70 -3.71
N ARG A 145 -14.86 -5.68 -4.90
CA ARG A 145 -14.90 -6.83 -5.81
C ARG A 145 -14.23 -8.05 -5.19
N ARG A 146 -13.08 -7.94 -4.53
CA ARG A 146 -12.42 -9.08 -3.88
C ARG A 146 -13.15 -9.61 -2.64
N ASP A 147 -13.65 -8.71 -1.79
CA ASP A 147 -14.23 -9.00 -0.47
C ASP A 147 -15.62 -9.66 -0.57
N GLY A 148 -16.20 -9.72 -1.77
CA GLY A 148 -17.45 -10.45 -2.03
C GLY A 148 -17.44 -11.31 -3.28
N ARG A 149 -16.33 -11.40 -4.04
CA ARG A 149 -16.32 -12.16 -5.32
C ARG A 149 -16.46 -13.65 -5.10
N ALA A 150 -15.76 -14.24 -4.14
CA ALA A 150 -15.88 -15.68 -3.87
C ALA A 150 -17.33 -16.05 -3.51
N GLU A 151 -17.97 -15.24 -2.66
CA GLU A 151 -19.37 -15.43 -2.25
C GLU A 151 -20.34 -15.17 -3.41
N ALA A 152 -20.17 -14.09 -4.16
CA ALA A 152 -21.03 -13.76 -5.31
C ALA A 152 -20.88 -14.76 -6.47
N LEU A 153 -19.68 -15.31 -6.68
CA LEU A 153 -19.47 -16.42 -7.62
C LEU A 153 -20.18 -17.68 -7.13
N ALA A 154 -20.08 -18.01 -5.84
CA ALA A 154 -20.79 -19.14 -5.25
C ALA A 154 -22.32 -19.00 -5.38
N GLU A 155 -22.88 -17.80 -5.24
CA GLU A 155 -24.31 -17.51 -5.48
C GLU A 155 -24.73 -17.82 -6.93
N LEU A 156 -23.81 -17.72 -7.90
CA LEU A 156 -24.01 -18.10 -9.31
C LEU A 156 -23.60 -19.55 -9.60
N GLY A 157 -23.09 -20.30 -8.62
CA GLY A 157 -22.54 -21.64 -8.79
C GLY A 157 -21.22 -21.67 -9.57
N LEU A 158 -20.42 -20.60 -9.47
CA LEU A 158 -19.13 -20.42 -10.12
C LEU A 158 -17.99 -20.35 -9.09
N GLU A 159 -16.78 -20.59 -9.56
CA GLU A 159 -15.53 -20.44 -8.80
C GLU A 159 -14.46 -19.86 -9.73
N ASP A 160 -13.51 -19.09 -9.20
CA ASP A 160 -12.41 -18.58 -10.01
C ASP A 160 -11.49 -19.72 -10.50
N PRO A 161 -10.87 -19.58 -11.69
CA PRO A 161 -10.92 -18.42 -12.57
C PRO A 161 -12.14 -18.42 -13.50
N VAL A 162 -12.91 -17.32 -13.52
CA VAL A 162 -14.00 -17.09 -14.50
C VAL A 162 -13.98 -15.67 -15.07
N THR A 163 -14.30 -15.57 -16.36
CA THR A 163 -14.38 -14.31 -17.11
C THR A 163 -15.74 -13.64 -16.98
N ASP A 164 -15.79 -12.33 -17.22
CA ASP A 164 -17.04 -11.56 -17.25
C ASP A 164 -18.06 -12.13 -18.26
N ALA A 165 -17.59 -12.70 -19.37
CA ALA A 165 -18.43 -13.34 -20.37
C ALA A 165 -19.13 -14.59 -19.83
N GLU A 166 -18.41 -15.43 -19.08
CA GLU A 166 -18.94 -16.63 -18.43
C GLU A 166 -19.93 -16.28 -17.32
N ILE A 167 -19.62 -15.27 -16.50
CA ILE A 167 -20.52 -14.73 -15.46
C ILE A 167 -21.84 -14.28 -16.10
N ARG A 168 -21.79 -13.47 -17.18
CA ARG A 168 -22.99 -13.01 -17.91
C ARG A 168 -23.77 -14.16 -18.56
N GLN A 169 -23.10 -15.20 -19.04
CA GLN A 169 -23.75 -16.36 -19.63
C GLN A 169 -24.52 -17.18 -18.59
N VAL A 170 -23.91 -17.43 -17.44
CA VAL A 170 -24.50 -18.20 -16.33
C VAL A 170 -25.65 -17.42 -15.72
N TYR A 171 -25.49 -16.11 -15.50
CA TYR A 171 -26.57 -15.24 -15.03
C TYR A 171 -27.79 -15.27 -15.95
N ARG A 172 -27.61 -15.13 -17.28
CA ARG A 172 -28.73 -15.23 -18.24
C ARG A 172 -29.45 -16.57 -18.16
N ARG A 173 -28.70 -17.67 -17.98
CA ARG A 173 -29.28 -19.02 -17.83
C ARG A 173 -30.12 -19.13 -16.56
N LEU A 174 -29.60 -18.64 -15.43
CA LEU A 174 -30.30 -18.67 -14.15
C LEU A 174 -31.55 -17.77 -14.16
N MET A 175 -31.46 -16.58 -14.74
CA MET A 175 -32.60 -15.67 -14.91
C MET A 175 -33.72 -16.27 -15.76
N MET A 176 -33.38 -17.00 -16.83
CA MET A 176 -34.38 -17.71 -17.64
C MET A 176 -35.08 -18.84 -16.88
N ARG A 177 -34.38 -19.48 -15.94
CA ARG A 177 -34.90 -20.59 -15.12
C ARG A 177 -35.77 -20.12 -13.96
N HIS A 178 -35.38 -19.01 -13.32
CA HIS A 178 -36.02 -18.51 -12.09
C HIS A 178 -36.92 -17.29 -12.33
N HIS A 179 -37.27 -16.99 -13.58
CA HIS A 179 -38.12 -15.84 -13.88
C HIS A 179 -39.50 -15.95 -13.21
N PRO A 180 -39.98 -14.90 -12.50
CA PRO A 180 -41.25 -14.94 -11.76
C PRO A 180 -42.46 -15.21 -12.67
N ASP A 181 -42.47 -14.71 -13.91
CA ASP A 181 -43.53 -15.00 -14.90
C ASP A 181 -43.65 -16.49 -15.29
N ARG A 182 -42.69 -17.33 -14.90
CA ARG A 182 -42.69 -18.79 -15.13
C ARG A 182 -42.80 -19.60 -13.84
N GLY A 183 -43.24 -18.98 -12.74
CA GLY A 183 -43.36 -19.62 -11.43
C GLY A 183 -42.05 -19.64 -10.61
N GLY A 184 -41.09 -18.79 -10.97
CA GLY A 184 -39.81 -18.67 -10.27
C GLY A 184 -39.89 -17.86 -8.97
N ASP A 185 -38.90 -18.07 -8.09
CA ASP A 185 -38.79 -17.42 -6.79
C ASP A 185 -38.15 -16.01 -6.92
N THR A 186 -38.95 -14.98 -6.61
CA THR A 186 -38.51 -13.57 -6.58
C THR A 186 -37.30 -13.35 -5.68
N ALA A 187 -37.20 -14.06 -4.55
CA ALA A 187 -36.05 -13.94 -3.66
C ALA A 187 -34.77 -14.48 -4.29
N THR A 188 -34.87 -15.54 -5.09
CA THR A 188 -33.75 -16.07 -5.87
C THR A 188 -33.30 -15.10 -6.95
N VAL A 189 -34.23 -14.46 -7.67
CA VAL A 189 -33.89 -13.43 -8.69
C VAL A 189 -33.18 -12.23 -8.06
N GLN A 190 -33.65 -11.76 -6.89
CA GLN A 190 -33.02 -10.65 -6.18
C GLN A 190 -31.57 -10.99 -5.80
N ARG A 191 -31.33 -12.16 -5.20
CA ARG A 191 -29.96 -12.63 -4.87
C ARG A 191 -29.04 -12.66 -6.10
N LEU A 192 -29.53 -13.22 -7.21
CA LEU A 192 -28.75 -13.30 -8.45
C LEU A 192 -28.40 -11.91 -9.03
N ASN A 193 -29.32 -10.95 -8.95
CA ASN A 193 -29.06 -9.57 -9.37
C ASN A 193 -27.99 -8.91 -8.49
N ASP A 194 -28.11 -9.09 -7.17
CA ASP A 194 -27.18 -8.51 -6.21
C ASP A 194 -25.78 -9.13 -6.35
N ALA A 195 -25.69 -10.44 -6.63
CA ALA A 195 -24.43 -11.14 -6.89
C ALA A 195 -23.74 -10.61 -8.16
N VAL A 196 -24.48 -10.42 -9.25
CA VAL A 196 -23.90 -9.88 -10.50
C VAL A 196 -23.47 -8.43 -10.35
N ALA A 197 -24.21 -7.60 -9.61
CA ALA A 197 -23.82 -6.22 -9.33
C ALA A 197 -22.51 -6.12 -8.53
N ARG A 198 -22.16 -7.15 -7.75
CA ARG A 198 -20.89 -7.25 -7.02
C ARG A 198 -19.73 -7.73 -7.90
N LEU A 199 -20.01 -8.40 -9.02
CA LEU A 199 -19.02 -9.02 -9.90
C LEU A 199 -18.65 -8.20 -11.13
N LEU A 200 -19.59 -7.44 -11.70
CA LEU A 200 -19.44 -6.68 -12.97
C LEU A 200 -19.51 -5.17 -12.75
#